data_AF-E6X1P2-F1
#
_entry.id   AF-E6X1P2-F1
#
_cell.length_a   1.000
_cell.length_b   1.000
_cell.length_c   1.000
_cell.angle_alpha   90.00
_cell.angle_beta   90.00
_cell.angle_gamma   90.00
#
_symmetry.space_group_name_H-M   'P 1'
#
loop_
_entity.id
_entity.type
_entity.pdbx_description
1 polymer ?
#
loop_
_entity_poly.entity_id
_entity_poly.type
_entity_poly.pdbx_seq_one_letter_code
_entity_poly.pdbx_strand_id
1 'polypeptide(L)'
;MRTVTLKEPRIIAGREMSGVVTLHDDLAARLILAGLANDEVIKPGDGLEDLTVKELKALAEERGIDLSDAKKKQEIIEAIRGVQR
;
A
#
# COMPACT_ATOMS: atom_id res chain seq x y z
N MET A 1 -8.58 -8.94 2.91
CA MET A 1 -7.40 -8.29 3.54
C MET A 1 -7.50 -6.84 3.10
N ARG A 2 -7.64 -5.93 4.06
CA ARG A 2 -7.91 -4.51 3.83
C ARG A 2 -6.82 -3.68 4.50
N THR A 3 -6.34 -2.69 3.76
CA THR A 3 -5.34 -1.74 4.25
C THR A 3 -6.04 -0.56 4.88
N VAL A 4 -5.63 -0.22 6.10
CA VAL A 4 -6.19 0.91 6.86
C VAL A 4 -5.07 1.69 7.52
N THR A 5 -5.30 2.98 7.76
CA THR A 5 -4.34 3.83 8.46
C THR A 5 -4.78 4.01 9.90
N LEU A 6 -3.98 3.52 10.85
CA LEU A 6 -4.22 3.69 12.29
C LEU A 6 -3.94 5.14 12.69
N LYS A 7 -4.84 5.74 13.46
CA LYS A 7 -4.65 7.09 14.01
C LYS A 7 -3.64 7.13 15.16
N GLU A 8 -3.49 6.01 15.86
CA GLU A 8 -2.66 5.87 17.04
C GLU A 8 -1.96 4.50 17.04
N PRO A 9 -0.73 4.40 17.58
CA PRO A 9 -0.04 3.12 17.73
C PRO A 9 -0.82 2.21 18.68
N ARG A 10 -1.08 0.97 18.26
CA ARG A 10 -1.87 0.00 19.02
C ARG A 10 -1.34 -1.41 18.89
N ILE A 11 -1.51 -2.19 19.96
CA ILE A 11 -1.19 -3.61 19.96
C ILE A 11 -2.29 -4.35 19.18
N ILE A 12 -1.93 -4.88 18.01
CA ILE A 12 -2.80 -5.74 17.21
C ILE A 12 -2.11 -7.11 17.12
N ALA A 13 -2.84 -8.18 17.44
CA ALA A 13 -2.29 -9.54 17.44
C ALA A 13 -0.97 -9.69 18.26
N GLY A 14 -0.84 -8.96 19.37
CA GLY A 14 0.34 -9.01 20.24
C GLY A 14 1.57 -8.25 19.73
N ARG A 15 1.45 -7.50 18.63
CA ARG A 15 2.51 -6.64 18.09
C ARG A 15 2.02 -5.19 18.04
N GLU A 16 2.86 -4.26 18.46
CA GLU A 16 2.57 -2.83 18.27
C GLU A 16 2.59 -2.53 16.77
N MET A 17 1.47 -2.03 16.27
CA MET A 17 1.32 -1.57 14.90
C MET A 17 1.00 -0.08 14.92
N SER A 18 1.64 0.68 14.04
CA SER A 18 1.45 2.12 13.89
C SER A 18 1.50 2.49 12.42
N GLY A 19 0.70 3.48 12.01
CA GLY A 19 0.62 3.91 10.62
C GLY A 19 -0.23 2.98 9.74
N VAL A 20 0.26 2.66 8.55
CA VAL A 20 -0.46 1.87 7.53
C VAL A 20 -0.34 0.39 7.86
N VAL A 21 -1.47 -0.29 8.02
CA VAL A 21 -1.53 -1.71 8.38
C VAL A 21 -2.46 -2.45 7.46
N THR A 22 -2.05 -3.64 7.03
CA THR A 22 -2.90 -4.55 6.26
C THR A 22 -3.47 -5.59 7.21
N LEU A 23 -4.79 -5.59 7.38
CA LEU A 23 -5.49 -6.46 8.32
C LEU A 23 -6.54 -7.29 7.58
N HIS A 24 -7.12 -8.26 8.27
CA HIS A 24 -8.29 -8.96 7.73
C HIS A 24 -9.49 -8.00 7.65
N ASP A 25 -10.38 -8.21 6.68
CA ASP A 25 -11.52 -7.29 6.43
C ASP A 25 -12.37 -7.06 7.68
N ASP A 26 -12.64 -8.11 8.45
CA ASP A 26 -13.39 -8.04 9.70
C ASP A 26 -12.73 -7.09 10.71
N LEU A 27 -11.41 -7.20 10.88
CA LEU A 27 -10.67 -6.40 11.84
C LEU A 27 -10.50 -4.95 11.36
N ALA A 28 -10.23 -4.76 10.07
CA ALA A 28 -10.14 -3.46 9.44
C ALA A 28 -11.46 -2.69 9.56
N ALA A 29 -12.60 -3.32 9.24
CA ALA A 29 -13.91 -2.73 9.37
C ALA A 29 -14.22 -2.34 10.83
N ARG A 30 -13.84 -3.17 11.80
CA ARG A 30 -14.03 -2.87 13.23
C ARG A 30 -13.21 -1.68 13.69
N LEU A 31 -11.97 -1.53 13.20
CA LEU A 31 -11.11 -0.39 13.52
C LEU A 31 -11.64 0.91 12.90
N ILE A 32 -12.14 0.84 11.67
CA ILE A 32 -12.76 1.98 10.98
C ILE A 32 -14.05 2.40 11.71
N LEU A 33 -14.92 1.43 12.02
CA LEU A 33 -16.18 1.68 12.73
C LEU A 33 -15.96 2.27 14.13
N ALA A 34 -14.91 1.83 14.81
CA ALA A 34 -14.49 2.37 16.10
C ALA A 34 -13.83 3.76 15.99
N GLY A 35 -13.65 4.30 14.78
CA GLY A 35 -13.00 5.58 14.52
C GLY A 35 -11.49 5.58 14.77
N LEU A 36 -10.90 4.40 14.97
CA LEU A 36 -9.49 4.17 15.33
C LEU A 36 -8.58 4.08 14.11
N ALA A 37 -9.15 3.67 12.98
CA ALA A 37 -8.50 3.69 11.70
C ALA A 37 -9.34 4.52 10.72
N ASN A 38 -8.70 5.13 9.74
CA ASN A 38 -9.41 5.68 8.61
C ASN A 38 -9.40 4.66 7.47
N ASP A 39 -10.53 4.56 6.79
CA ASP A 39 -10.62 3.98 5.44
C ASP A 39 -10.06 4.93 4.39
N GLU A 40 -9.09 5.75 4.78
CA GLU A 40 -8.31 6.48 3.82
C GLU A 40 -7.29 5.46 3.31
N VAL A 41 -7.70 4.79 2.23
CA VAL A 41 -6.77 4.25 1.25
C VAL A 41 -5.89 5.43 0.88
N ILE A 42 -4.72 5.53 1.51
CA ILE A 42 -3.69 6.45 1.04
C ILE A 42 -3.44 6.00 -0.39
N LYS A 43 -3.99 6.76 -1.34
CA LYS A 43 -3.56 6.66 -2.74
C LYS A 43 -2.03 6.77 -2.67
N PRO A 44 -1.29 5.81 -3.25
CA PRO A 44 0.16 5.75 -3.10
C PRO A 44 0.83 6.96 -3.77
N GLY A 45 0.82 8.09 -3.08
CA GLY A 45 1.74 9.20 -3.28
C GLY A 45 2.98 8.86 -2.47
N ASP A 46 4.07 8.55 -3.17
CA ASP A 46 5.42 8.31 -2.65
C ASP A 46 5.74 6.95 -1.99
N GLY A 47 4.87 5.95 -2.11
CA GLY A 47 5.08 4.61 -1.53
C GLY A 47 5.52 3.51 -2.50
N LEU A 48 6.05 3.84 -3.68
CA LEU A 48 6.45 2.80 -4.66
C LEU A 48 7.47 1.80 -4.06
N GLU A 49 8.30 2.23 -3.12
CA GLU A 49 9.26 1.39 -2.40
C GLU A 49 8.64 0.44 -1.37
N ASP A 50 7.44 0.74 -0.88
CA ASP A 50 6.70 -0.07 0.11
C ASP A 50 5.76 -1.09 -0.57
N LEU A 51 5.36 -0.83 -1.83
CA LEU A 51 4.57 -1.76 -2.62
C LEU A 51 5.35 -3.04 -2.93
N THR A 52 4.68 -4.19 -2.88
CA THR A 52 5.31 -5.45 -3.29
C THR A 52 5.47 -5.50 -4.81
N VAL A 53 6.44 -6.30 -5.30
CA VAL A 53 6.70 -6.45 -6.75
C VAL A 53 5.44 -6.84 -7.55
N LYS A 54 4.52 -7.57 -6.92
CA LYS A 54 3.21 -7.92 -7.49
C LYS A 54 2.33 -6.69 -7.73
N GLU A 55 2.24 -5.79 -6.75
CA GLU A 55 1.41 -4.57 -6.86
C GLU A 55 2.04 -3.56 -7.82
N LEU A 56 3.36 -3.45 -7.82
CA LEU A 56 4.09 -2.64 -8.80
C LEU A 56 3.86 -3.13 -10.24
N LYS A 57 3.85 -4.45 -10.46
CA LYS A 57 3.49 -5.02 -11.77
C LYS A 57 2.05 -4.73 -12.16
N ALA A 58 1.10 -4.86 -11.23
CA ALA A 58 -0.30 -4.55 -11.49
C ALA A 58 -0.50 -3.07 -11.85
N LEU A 59 0.18 -2.16 -11.15
CA LEU A 59 0.16 -0.72 -11.44
C LEU A 59 0.73 -0.40 -12.82
N ALA A 60 1.85 -1.02 -13.18
CA ALA A 60 2.44 -0.80 -14.50
C ALA A 60 1.55 -1.34 -15.63
N GLU A 61 0.95 -2.52 -15.44
CA GLU A 61 0.02 -3.10 -16.41
C GLU A 61 -1.24 -2.24 -16.59
N GLU A 62 -1.83 -1.75 -15.49
CA GLU A 62 -2.98 -0.83 -15.50
C GLU A 62 -2.65 0.50 -16.20
N ARG A 63 -1.41 0.96 -16.07
CA ARG A 63 -0.90 2.19 -16.68
C ARG A 63 -0.38 1.99 -18.12
N GLY A 64 -0.32 0.75 -18.60
CA GLY A 64 0.28 0.42 -19.90
C GLY A 64 1.79 0.70 -19.97
N ILE A 65 2.49 0.62 -18.84
CA ILE A 65 3.92 0.84 -18.71
C ILE A 65 4.64 -0.47 -18.98
N ASP A 66 5.49 -0.48 -19.99
CA ASP A 66 6.24 -1.67 -20.36
C ASP A 66 7.36 -1.94 -19.35
N LEU A 67 7.19 -2.99 -18.55
CA LEU A 67 8.17 -3.42 -17.56
C LEU A 67 9.19 -4.42 -18.12
N SER A 68 9.21 -4.65 -19.44
CA SER A 68 10.12 -5.62 -20.05
C SER A 68 11.61 -5.28 -19.80
N ASP A 69 11.93 -3.99 -19.70
CA ASP A 69 13.26 -3.50 -19.31
C ASP A 69 13.51 -3.56 -17.79
N ALA A 70 12.46 -3.52 -16.97
CA ALA A 70 12.58 -3.40 -15.52
C ALA A 70 12.69 -4.78 -14.84
N LYS A 71 13.92 -5.27 -14.64
CA LYS A 71 14.19 -6.55 -13.95
C LYS A 71 14.20 -6.45 -12.42
N LYS A 72 14.38 -5.25 -11.87
CA LYS A 72 14.47 -5.01 -10.42
C LYS A 72 13.30 -4.18 -9.95
N LYS A 73 12.91 -4.39 -8.69
CA LYS A 73 11.86 -3.61 -8.00
C LYS A 73 12.06 -2.10 -8.19
N GLN A 74 13.29 -1.62 -7.99
CA GLN A 74 13.64 -0.20 -8.14
C GLN A 74 13.40 0.33 -9.56
N GLU A 75 13.70 -0.44 -10.60
CA GLU A 75 13.48 0.00 -11.98
C GLU A 75 12.00 0.03 -12.35
N ILE A 76 11.20 -0.88 -11.80
CA ILE A 76 9.74 -0.85 -11.96
C ILE A 76 9.18 0.41 -11.31
N ILE A 77 9.67 0.75 -10.11
CA ILE A 77 9.31 1.96 -9.39
C ILE A 77 9.69 3.19 -10.20
N GLU A 78 10.93 3.28 -10.71
CA GLU A 78 11.38 4.39 -11.53
C GLU A 78 10.60 4.52 -12.84
N ALA A 79 10.28 3.41 -13.52
CA ALA A 79 9.45 3.42 -14.71
C ALA A 79 8.04 3.97 -14.43
N ILE A 80 7.43 3.57 -13.31
CA ILE A 80 6.11 4.07 -12.90
C ILE A 80 6.17 5.56 -12.52
N ARG A 81 7.21 5.97 -11.80
CA ARG A 81 7.41 7.36 -11.35
C ARG A 81 7.76 8.30 -12.51
N GLY A 82 8.56 7.84 -13.46
CA GLY A 82 9.05 8.61 -14.61
C GLY A 82 7.97 8.94 -15.64
N VAL A 83 6.87 8.18 -15.69
CA VAL A 83 5.73 8.42 -16.58
C VAL A 83 4.81 9.54 -16.07
N GLN A 84 4.93 9.97 -14.81
CA GLN A 84 4.06 10.97 -14.19
C GLN A 84 4.45 12.44 -14.52
N ARG A 85 5.24 12.68 -15.56
CA ARG A 85 5.82 13.99 -15.91
C ARG A 85 5.00 14.76 -16.95
#